data_AF-A0A8J3YHE5-F1
#
_entry.id   AF-A0A8J3YHE5-F1
#
_cell.length_a   1.000
_cell.length_b   1.000
_cell.length_c   1.000
_cell.angle_alpha   90.00
_cell.angle_beta   90.00
_cell.angle_gamma   90.00
#
_symmetry.space_group_name_H-M   'P 1'
#
loop_
_entity.id
_entity.type
_entity.pdbx_description
1 polymer ?
#
loop_
_entity_poly.entity_id
_entity_poly.type
_entity_poly.pdbx_seq_one_letter_code
_entity_poly.pdbx_strand_id
1 'polypeptide(L)'
;MPKRRTVLGLTGIGAAALTVPFLASRADAGPGLPVTVRNSTGRFANSAIRMYIVGTELSSGRQGYVRDSGVFTPAGGSGPVDFGVPIGSNFLLPPMSGRIYFAIEKPLHFALVADGAGRPAVQHPAGWVAGDPNHEVLHDFVEFTYDGKGMYCNTTTVDMFSIPMALRLSGSRDLATGKMVDGGRDAVFAAVAKQPGFERLIVGDRLRIVAPSHGIRAGRFAGDYFDAYIDEIWDRYSRIDLRIAANGRTHTGRVQGGQLRFDSGVAFQKPSTSDVLFCDGALAAPNDGVTGPVAAILAAGFHRAVLDQPEQPATTRFYQRPVANHYARVMHEFAADRKAYGFAFDDVAGAASYIQDAAARGLEITLTPFGSGKVAAPAAAAPPPPEQVAAAAGAGVAARQELRVERATAQSGVRIEPSVEGGLHFGSISNGDWIGFGRVDFGEATATQFFVRAASGAPTGVSGLIEVRVDRRDSAPVGTIAVASTGGWQAWRTIPGQISPVRGVHDVWLTFTSGQPLEYVNVASLRFG
;
A
#
# COMPACT_ATOMS: atom_id res chain seq x y z
N MET A 1 5.74 2.94 -26.29
CA MET A 1 5.87 3.37 -24.88
C MET A 1 6.88 4.50 -24.81
N PRO A 2 6.48 5.73 -24.48
CA PRO A 2 7.41 6.85 -24.41
C PRO A 2 8.43 6.60 -23.29
N LYS A 3 9.71 6.77 -23.60
CA LYS A 3 10.83 6.61 -22.67
C LYS A 3 10.64 7.59 -21.50
N ARG A 4 10.28 7.08 -20.31
CA ARG A 4 10.28 7.86 -19.07
C ARG A 4 11.72 8.03 -18.59
N ARG A 5 12.31 9.19 -18.90
CA ARG A 5 13.45 9.72 -18.14
C ARG A 5 12.85 10.55 -17.01
N THR A 6 13.16 10.13 -15.80
CA THR A 6 12.76 10.63 -14.49
C THR A 6 12.62 12.16 -14.42
N VAL A 7 11.44 12.64 -14.04
CA VAL A 7 11.26 13.98 -13.46
C VAL A 7 11.50 13.85 -11.96
N LEU A 8 12.73 14.08 -11.50
CA LEU A 8 12.97 14.51 -10.13
C LEU A 8 14.19 15.41 -10.12
N GLY A 9 13.99 16.63 -9.62
CA GLY A 9 14.97 17.71 -9.62
C GLY A 9 16.27 17.30 -8.93
N LEU A 10 17.36 17.47 -9.66
CA LEU A 10 18.69 17.71 -9.13
C LEU A 10 19.13 19.08 -9.65
N THR A 11 19.45 19.96 -8.72
CA THR A 11 20.16 21.22 -8.93
C THR A 11 21.34 21.03 -9.89
N GLY A 12 21.44 21.90 -10.88
CA GLY A 12 22.33 21.73 -12.02
C GLY A 12 23.82 21.76 -11.71
N ILE A 13 24.58 20.99 -12.49
CA ILE A 13 25.90 21.36 -12.99
C ILE A 13 25.91 20.96 -14.47
N GLY A 14 26.11 21.94 -15.35
CA GLY A 14 26.13 21.74 -16.80
C GLY A 14 27.31 20.87 -17.23
N ALA A 15 27.10 20.08 -18.29
CA ALA A 15 28.21 19.47 -19.03
C ALA A 15 27.90 19.56 -20.53
N ALA A 16 28.80 20.23 -21.24
CA ALA A 16 28.81 20.39 -22.67
C ALA A 16 28.89 19.04 -23.40
N ALA A 17 28.30 18.99 -24.59
CA ALA A 17 28.43 17.87 -25.51
C ALA A 17 29.89 17.73 -25.98
N LEU A 18 30.49 16.57 -25.74
CA LEU A 18 31.71 16.13 -26.40
C LEU A 18 31.47 14.75 -27.02
N THR A 19 31.46 14.72 -28.34
CA THR A 19 31.49 13.51 -29.16
C THR A 19 32.92 12.96 -29.18
N VAL A 20 33.10 11.68 -28.80
CA VAL A 20 34.38 10.95 -28.93
C VAL A 20 34.07 9.57 -29.52
N PRO A 21 34.85 9.07 -30.50
CA PRO A 21 34.54 7.83 -31.21
C PRO A 21 34.81 6.61 -30.33
N PHE A 22 33.88 5.65 -30.34
CA PHE A 22 34.06 4.37 -29.65
C PHE A 22 34.92 3.42 -30.49
N LEU A 23 36.15 3.18 -30.03
CA LEU A 23 36.85 1.94 -30.30
C LEU A 23 36.22 0.86 -29.41
N ALA A 24 35.77 -0.22 -30.03
CA ALA A 24 35.17 -1.35 -29.36
C ALA A 24 36.23 -2.09 -28.50
N SER A 25 36.18 -1.89 -27.19
CA SER A 25 36.67 -2.88 -26.24
C SER A 25 35.49 -3.77 -25.84
N ARG A 26 35.68 -5.09 -25.92
CA ARG A 26 34.77 -6.04 -25.27
C ARG A 26 34.81 -5.76 -23.78
N ALA A 27 33.79 -5.10 -23.25
CA ALA A 27 33.62 -4.91 -21.83
C ALA A 27 33.17 -6.25 -21.22
N ASP A 28 34.01 -6.81 -20.35
CA ASP A 28 33.64 -7.91 -19.47
C ASP A 28 32.41 -7.50 -18.64
N ALA A 29 31.34 -8.28 -18.74
CA ALA A 29 30.12 -8.07 -17.97
C ALA A 29 30.42 -8.29 -16.48
N GLY A 30 30.27 -7.24 -15.68
CA GLY A 30 30.27 -7.37 -14.22
C GLY A 30 29.16 -8.33 -13.76
N PRO A 31 29.31 -8.99 -12.60
CA PRO A 31 28.30 -9.90 -12.09
C PRO A 31 27.00 -9.10 -11.88
N GLY A 32 25.88 -9.57 -12.46
CA GLY A 32 24.58 -8.89 -12.35
C GLY A 32 24.17 -8.64 -10.89
N LEU A 33 23.17 -7.80 -10.65
CA LEU A 33 22.73 -7.49 -9.29
C LEU A 33 22.10 -8.73 -8.65
N PRO A 34 22.56 -9.18 -7.46
CA PRO A 34 21.87 -10.23 -6.71
C PRO A 34 20.42 -9.84 -6.40
N VAL A 35 19.49 -10.71 -6.77
CA VAL A 35 18.07 -10.63 -6.44
C VAL A 35 17.72 -11.83 -5.55
N THR A 36 17.25 -11.52 -4.36
CA THR A 36 16.77 -12.50 -3.38
C THR A 36 15.27 -12.42 -3.29
N VAL A 37 14.58 -13.54 -3.52
CA VAL A 37 13.12 -13.62 -3.34
C VAL A 37 12.82 -14.38 -2.04
N ARG A 38 12.15 -13.71 -1.10
CA ARG A 38 11.63 -14.32 0.12
C ARG A 38 10.15 -14.62 -0.03
N ASN A 39 9.79 -15.87 0.17
CA ASN A 39 8.40 -16.27 0.29
C ASN A 39 7.98 -16.21 1.76
N SER A 40 7.28 -15.13 2.10
CA SER A 40 6.61 -14.95 3.39
C SER A 40 5.09 -14.92 3.21
N THR A 41 4.58 -15.47 2.10
CA THR A 41 3.13 -15.50 1.83
C THR A 41 2.37 -16.20 2.94
N GLY A 42 3.08 -17.10 3.64
CA GLY A 42 2.56 -17.90 4.72
C GLY A 42 1.42 -18.78 4.28
N ARG A 43 1.20 -19.01 2.97
CA ARG A 43 0.10 -19.76 2.35
C ARG A 43 0.55 -20.69 1.23
N PHE A 44 1.56 -20.29 0.45
CA PHE A 44 1.99 -21.02 -0.73
C PHE A 44 3.43 -21.51 -0.55
N ALA A 45 3.71 -22.75 -0.93
CA ALA A 45 5.08 -23.27 -0.96
C ALA A 45 5.88 -22.62 -2.11
N ASN A 46 7.21 -22.59 -2.02
CA ASN A 46 8.06 -22.07 -3.10
C ASN A 46 7.80 -22.73 -4.46
N SER A 47 7.49 -24.04 -4.45
CA SER A 47 7.15 -24.79 -5.67
C SER A 47 5.89 -24.30 -6.38
N ALA A 48 5.01 -23.57 -5.68
CA ALA A 48 3.82 -22.97 -6.24
C ALA A 48 4.06 -21.56 -6.80
N ILE A 49 5.27 -21.00 -6.69
CA ILE A 49 5.56 -19.62 -7.06
C ILE A 49 6.59 -19.59 -8.18
N ARG A 50 6.25 -18.90 -9.27
CA ARG A 50 7.16 -18.66 -10.41
C ARG A 50 7.47 -17.18 -10.54
N MET A 51 8.73 -16.87 -10.80
CA MET A 51 9.22 -15.53 -11.08
C MET A 51 9.45 -15.37 -12.59
N TYR A 52 9.13 -14.20 -13.15
CA TYR A 52 9.36 -13.87 -14.56
C TYR A 52 10.00 -12.49 -14.66
N ILE A 53 11.12 -12.38 -15.37
CA ILE A 53 11.85 -11.12 -15.53
C ILE A 53 11.81 -10.73 -17.00
N VAL A 54 11.23 -9.56 -17.29
CA VAL A 54 10.99 -9.07 -18.65
C VAL A 54 11.25 -7.58 -18.71
N GLY A 55 11.78 -7.10 -19.83
CA GLY A 55 12.06 -5.68 -19.97
C GLY A 55 12.88 -5.35 -21.20
N THR A 56 13.65 -4.27 -21.09
CA THR A 56 14.54 -3.74 -22.11
C THR A 56 15.97 -3.75 -21.62
N GLU A 57 16.88 -4.36 -22.37
CA GLU A 57 18.31 -4.29 -22.12
C GLU A 57 18.81 -2.86 -22.40
N LEU A 58 19.58 -2.28 -21.48
CA LEU A 58 19.94 -0.86 -21.56
C LEU A 58 20.99 -0.56 -22.63
N SER A 59 21.91 -1.51 -22.88
CA SER A 59 22.98 -1.34 -23.87
C SER A 59 22.47 -1.38 -25.31
N SER A 60 21.51 -2.28 -25.60
CA SER A 60 20.99 -2.49 -26.96
C SER A 60 19.64 -1.81 -27.21
N GLY A 61 18.89 -1.48 -26.16
CA GLY A 61 17.51 -0.99 -26.26
C GLY A 61 16.52 -2.05 -26.76
N ARG A 62 16.90 -3.33 -26.82
CA ARG A 62 16.03 -4.42 -27.27
C ARG A 62 15.16 -4.89 -26.11
N GLN A 63 13.88 -5.17 -26.40
CA GLN A 63 13.02 -5.87 -25.45
C GLN A 63 13.39 -7.35 -25.39
N GLY A 64 13.10 -7.99 -24.26
CA GLY A 64 13.42 -9.38 -24.00
C GLY A 64 13.13 -9.79 -22.56
N TYR A 65 13.73 -10.88 -22.13
CA TYR A 65 13.49 -11.50 -20.84
C TYR A 65 14.76 -12.14 -20.27
N VAL A 66 14.72 -12.51 -18.99
CA VAL A 66 15.81 -13.21 -18.30
C VAL A 66 15.27 -14.52 -17.76
N ARG A 67 15.78 -15.64 -18.29
CA ARG A 67 15.46 -17.00 -17.84
C ARG A 67 16.62 -17.62 -17.08
N ASP A 68 17.84 -17.37 -17.55
CA ASP A 68 19.06 -17.85 -16.93
C ASP A 68 19.70 -16.69 -16.15
N SER A 69 20.13 -16.97 -14.93
CA SER A 69 20.73 -15.99 -14.02
C SER A 69 21.83 -15.18 -14.72
N GLY A 70 21.67 -13.86 -14.77
CA GLY A 70 22.62 -12.93 -15.39
C GLY A 70 22.55 -12.83 -16.92
N VAL A 71 21.65 -13.56 -17.60
CA VAL A 71 21.62 -13.66 -19.06
C VAL A 71 20.35 -13.05 -19.65
N PHE A 72 20.49 -11.90 -20.30
CA PHE A 72 19.41 -11.31 -21.07
C PHE A 72 19.21 -12.05 -22.40
N THR A 73 17.95 -12.41 -22.69
CA THR A 73 17.53 -13.00 -23.96
C THR A 73 16.64 -12.01 -24.71
N PRO A 74 17.10 -11.45 -25.84
CA PRO A 74 16.29 -10.55 -26.65
C PRO A 74 15.06 -11.24 -27.22
N ALA A 75 13.94 -10.52 -27.31
CA ALA A 75 12.75 -10.96 -28.02
C ALA A 75 13.08 -11.21 -29.51
N GLY A 76 12.51 -12.27 -30.05
CA GLY A 76 12.64 -12.67 -31.45
C GLY A 76 11.60 -13.72 -31.82
N GLY A 77 11.16 -13.73 -33.09
CA GLY A 77 10.07 -14.60 -33.51
C GLY A 77 8.69 -14.13 -33.02
N SER A 78 7.71 -15.01 -33.06
CA SER A 78 6.32 -14.74 -32.67
C SER A 78 5.69 -15.97 -32.01
N GLY A 79 4.84 -15.75 -31.00
CA GLY A 79 4.06 -16.80 -30.36
C GLY A 79 4.31 -16.93 -28.86
N PRO A 80 3.66 -17.90 -28.20
CA PRO A 80 3.78 -18.11 -26.76
C PRO A 80 5.22 -18.38 -26.32
N VAL A 81 5.59 -17.87 -25.15
CA VAL A 81 6.91 -18.11 -24.53
C VAL A 81 6.77 -18.28 -23.02
N ASP A 82 7.45 -19.28 -22.46
CA ASP A 82 7.60 -19.45 -21.00
C ASP A 82 9.08 -19.27 -20.62
N PHE A 83 9.35 -18.23 -19.84
CA PHE A 83 10.65 -17.93 -19.27
C PHE A 83 10.59 -17.87 -17.74
N GLY A 84 9.56 -18.46 -17.14
CA GLY A 84 9.38 -18.48 -15.70
C GLY A 84 10.44 -19.32 -15.01
N VAL A 85 11.01 -18.78 -13.94
CA VAL A 85 12.04 -19.43 -13.12
C VAL A 85 11.50 -19.74 -11.72
N PRO A 86 11.97 -20.80 -11.05
CA PRO A 86 11.63 -21.05 -9.66
C PRO A 86 12.21 -19.96 -8.75
N ILE A 87 11.57 -19.72 -7.62
CA ILE A 87 12.14 -18.89 -6.54
C ILE A 87 13.03 -19.73 -5.61
N GLY A 88 13.86 -19.08 -4.79
CA GLY A 88 14.68 -19.74 -3.75
C GLY A 88 16.16 -19.94 -4.10
N SER A 89 16.58 -19.60 -5.32
CA SER A 89 17.99 -19.46 -5.72
C SER A 89 18.39 -17.98 -5.78
N ASN A 90 19.65 -17.66 -5.46
CA ASN A 90 20.20 -16.33 -5.72
C ASN A 90 20.23 -16.10 -7.24
N PHE A 91 19.44 -15.14 -7.70
CA PHE A 91 19.31 -14.81 -9.13
C PHE A 91 20.10 -13.54 -9.43
N LEU A 92 20.89 -13.52 -10.51
CA LEU A 92 21.61 -12.32 -10.94
C LEU A 92 20.79 -11.59 -12.00
N LEU A 93 20.55 -10.32 -11.77
CA LEU A 93 19.84 -9.45 -12.69
C LEU A 93 20.84 -8.71 -13.59
N PRO A 94 20.83 -8.91 -14.92
CA PRO A 94 21.67 -8.12 -15.83
C PRO A 94 21.19 -6.66 -15.92
N PRO A 95 22.02 -5.72 -16.42
CA PRO A 95 21.61 -4.34 -16.64
C PRO A 95 20.41 -4.22 -17.60
N MET A 96 19.25 -3.89 -17.05
CA MET A 96 17.99 -3.77 -17.79
C MET A 96 16.98 -2.89 -17.05
N SER A 97 15.94 -2.46 -17.75
CA SER A 97 14.76 -1.81 -17.17
C SER A 97 13.53 -2.66 -17.46
N GLY A 98 12.71 -2.96 -16.47
CA GLY A 98 11.63 -3.90 -16.65
C GLY A 98 10.81 -4.21 -15.41
N ARG A 99 10.24 -5.41 -15.42
CA ARG A 99 9.34 -5.94 -14.40
C ARG A 99 9.80 -7.31 -13.95
N ILE A 100 9.65 -7.56 -12.66
CA ILE A 100 9.77 -8.89 -12.06
C ILE A 100 8.37 -9.29 -11.61
N TYR A 101 7.74 -10.19 -12.37
CA TYR A 101 6.43 -10.74 -12.04
C TYR A 101 6.56 -11.96 -11.14
N PHE A 102 5.55 -12.15 -10.29
CA PHE A 102 5.34 -13.38 -9.55
C PHE A 102 3.97 -13.94 -9.89
N ALA A 103 3.91 -15.25 -10.16
CA ALA A 103 2.68 -15.99 -10.42
C ALA A 103 2.58 -17.13 -9.41
N ILE A 104 1.39 -17.32 -8.83
CA ILE A 104 1.13 -18.32 -7.80
C ILE A 104 0.14 -19.36 -8.33
N GLU A 105 0.44 -20.64 -8.09
CA GLU A 105 -0.28 -21.87 -8.50
C GLU A 105 -0.38 -22.11 -10.01
N LYS A 106 -0.55 -21.07 -10.83
CA LYS A 106 -0.61 -21.14 -12.29
C LYS A 106 0.52 -20.30 -12.92
N PRO A 107 1.10 -20.73 -14.04
CA PRO A 107 2.09 -19.93 -14.77
C PRO A 107 1.44 -18.72 -15.44
N LEU A 108 2.24 -17.68 -15.70
CA LEU A 108 1.85 -16.58 -16.58
C LEU A 108 2.07 -16.96 -18.05
N HIS A 109 1.16 -16.47 -18.88
CA HIS A 109 1.18 -16.58 -20.34
C HIS A 109 1.75 -15.29 -20.94
N PHE A 110 2.98 -15.38 -21.44
CA PHE A 110 3.62 -14.34 -22.25
C PHE A 110 3.64 -14.74 -23.73
N ALA A 111 3.74 -13.75 -24.61
CA ALA A 111 3.92 -13.98 -26.04
C ALA A 111 4.99 -13.04 -26.61
N LEU A 112 5.74 -13.53 -27.58
CA LEU A 112 6.62 -12.72 -28.42
C LEU A 112 5.79 -12.15 -29.57
N VAL A 113 5.92 -10.85 -29.78
CA VAL A 113 5.10 -10.08 -30.73
C VAL A 113 5.96 -9.04 -31.44
N ALA A 114 5.41 -8.38 -32.45
CA ALA A 114 5.95 -7.13 -32.97
C ALA A 114 5.27 -5.95 -32.28
N ASP A 115 6.05 -4.95 -31.85
CA ASP A 115 5.50 -3.69 -31.33
C ASP A 115 4.86 -2.85 -32.45
N GLY A 116 4.27 -1.71 -32.09
CA GLY A 116 3.63 -0.80 -33.06
C GLY A 116 4.58 -0.21 -34.11
N ALA A 117 5.90 -0.38 -33.96
CA ALA A 117 6.92 -0.01 -34.93
C ALA A 117 7.51 -1.23 -35.65
N GLY A 118 6.91 -2.42 -35.51
CA GLY A 118 7.35 -3.66 -36.14
C GLY A 118 8.55 -4.32 -35.48
N ARG A 119 9.01 -3.86 -34.30
CA ARG A 119 10.19 -4.41 -33.62
C ARG A 119 9.81 -5.57 -32.71
N PRO A 120 10.65 -6.61 -32.58
CA PRO A 120 10.40 -7.69 -31.62
C PRO A 120 10.20 -7.18 -30.19
N ALA A 121 9.16 -7.67 -29.54
CA ALA A 121 8.71 -7.25 -28.22
C ALA A 121 8.12 -8.44 -27.44
N VAL A 122 7.92 -8.24 -26.14
CA VAL A 122 7.22 -9.18 -25.27
C VAL A 122 5.85 -8.59 -24.91
N GLN A 123 4.78 -9.33 -25.15
CA GLN A 123 3.45 -8.97 -24.68
C GLN A 123 3.36 -9.27 -23.18
N HIS A 124 3.05 -8.23 -22.41
CA HIS A 124 2.92 -8.32 -20.96
C HIS A 124 1.52 -8.81 -20.55
N PRO A 125 1.38 -9.50 -19.41
CA PRO A 125 0.09 -9.86 -18.82
C PRO A 125 -0.79 -8.64 -18.55
N ALA A 126 -2.06 -8.71 -18.92
CA ALA A 126 -3.07 -7.71 -18.56
C ALA A 126 -4.14 -8.33 -17.64
N GLY A 127 -3.78 -8.57 -16.37
CA GLY A 127 -4.67 -9.22 -15.38
C GLY A 127 -6.00 -8.50 -15.11
N TRP A 128 -6.16 -7.26 -15.54
CA TRP A 128 -7.39 -6.47 -15.46
C TRP A 128 -8.33 -6.64 -16.67
N VAL A 129 -7.90 -7.35 -17.72
CA VAL A 129 -8.69 -7.59 -18.94
C VAL A 129 -9.29 -8.99 -18.88
N ALA A 130 -10.62 -9.12 -18.90
CA ALA A 130 -11.30 -10.41 -18.74
C ALA A 130 -10.95 -11.45 -19.82
N GLY A 131 -10.64 -11.00 -21.04
CA GLY A 131 -10.24 -11.87 -22.14
C GLY A 131 -8.75 -12.21 -22.19
N ASP A 132 -7.93 -11.66 -21.28
CA ASP A 132 -6.51 -11.99 -21.21
C ASP A 132 -6.31 -13.37 -20.56
N PRO A 133 -5.42 -14.24 -21.09
CA PRO A 133 -5.17 -15.57 -20.52
C PRO A 133 -4.65 -15.52 -19.08
N ASN A 134 -4.13 -14.38 -18.62
CA ASN A 134 -3.65 -14.16 -17.27
C ASN A 134 -4.73 -13.64 -16.31
N HIS A 135 -5.97 -13.43 -16.77
CA HIS A 135 -7.04 -12.86 -15.95
C HIS A 135 -7.34 -13.71 -14.71
N GLU A 136 -7.24 -15.03 -14.77
CA GLU A 136 -7.50 -15.91 -13.62
C GLU A 136 -6.24 -16.29 -12.84
N VAL A 137 -5.07 -15.81 -13.26
CA VAL A 137 -3.79 -16.13 -12.61
C VAL A 137 -3.56 -15.16 -11.46
N LEU A 138 -3.30 -15.67 -10.25
CA LEU A 138 -2.86 -14.85 -9.12
C LEU A 138 -1.43 -14.37 -9.38
N HIS A 139 -1.30 -13.11 -9.80
CA HIS A 139 -0.02 -12.51 -10.13
C HIS A 139 0.05 -11.04 -9.75
N ASP A 140 1.28 -10.56 -9.60
CA ASP A 140 1.62 -9.15 -9.42
C ASP A 140 3.06 -8.92 -9.87
N PHE A 141 3.54 -7.67 -9.88
CA PHE A 141 4.91 -7.37 -10.27
C PHE A 141 5.53 -6.20 -9.51
N VAL A 142 6.85 -6.17 -9.50
CA VAL A 142 7.65 -5.01 -9.11
C VAL A 142 8.31 -4.42 -10.36
N GLU A 143 8.49 -3.11 -10.38
CA GLU A 143 9.17 -2.40 -11.47
C GLU A 143 10.58 -2.04 -11.05
N PHE A 144 11.50 -2.06 -12.01
CA PHE A 144 12.88 -1.71 -11.74
C PHE A 144 13.61 -1.13 -12.96
N THR A 145 14.69 -0.41 -12.68
CA THR A 145 15.79 -0.16 -13.61
C THR A 145 17.10 -0.40 -12.90
N TYR A 146 17.94 -1.28 -13.45
CA TYR A 146 19.30 -1.53 -13.00
C TYR A 146 20.27 -1.18 -14.12
N ASP A 147 21.15 -0.20 -13.89
CA ASP A 147 22.06 0.31 -14.92
C ASP A 147 23.45 -0.32 -14.92
N GLY A 148 23.64 -1.40 -14.15
CA GLY A 148 24.94 -2.00 -13.88
C GLY A 148 25.60 -1.50 -12.60
N LYS A 149 25.11 -0.39 -12.02
CA LYS A 149 25.60 0.16 -10.76
C LYS A 149 24.47 0.60 -9.82
N GLY A 150 23.56 1.44 -10.33
CA GLY A 150 22.41 1.93 -9.61
C GLY A 150 21.16 1.07 -9.82
N MET A 151 20.32 1.00 -8.80
CA MET A 151 19.00 0.37 -8.84
C MET A 151 17.93 1.39 -8.47
N TYR A 152 16.86 1.40 -9.24
CA TYR A 152 15.66 2.21 -9.06
C TYR A 152 14.48 1.26 -9.10
N CYS A 153 13.72 1.10 -8.02
CA CYS A 153 12.67 0.09 -7.97
C CYS A 153 11.49 0.49 -7.10
N ASN A 154 10.34 -0.08 -7.43
CA ASN A 154 9.08 0.17 -6.73
C ASN A 154 8.18 -1.07 -6.73
N THR A 155 7.39 -1.20 -5.67
CA THR A 155 6.11 -1.89 -5.76
C THR A 155 5.12 -0.96 -6.44
N THR A 156 4.13 -1.51 -7.14
CA THR A 156 3.14 -0.68 -7.83
C THR A 156 1.73 -1.24 -7.68
N THR A 157 0.78 -0.31 -7.57
CA THR A 157 -0.66 -0.60 -7.60
C THR A 157 -1.35 0.22 -8.68
N VAL A 158 -0.59 0.78 -9.63
CA VAL A 158 -1.13 1.66 -10.70
C VAL A 158 -2.12 0.92 -11.59
N ASP A 159 -1.89 -0.39 -11.81
CA ASP A 159 -2.76 -1.23 -12.61
C ASP A 159 -3.72 -2.09 -11.76
N MET A 160 -3.19 -2.70 -10.69
CA MET A 160 -3.93 -3.58 -9.80
C MET A 160 -3.19 -3.80 -8.48
N PHE A 161 -3.90 -4.27 -7.45
CA PHE A 161 -3.33 -4.80 -6.22
C PHE A 161 -3.74 -6.26 -6.05
N SER A 162 -2.76 -7.17 -5.97
CA SER A 162 -3.00 -8.62 -6.03
C SER A 162 -2.16 -9.38 -5.00
N ILE A 163 -0.83 -9.41 -5.19
CA ILE A 163 0.12 -10.06 -4.27
C ILE A 163 0.81 -8.96 -3.46
N PRO A 164 0.68 -8.94 -2.12
CA PRO A 164 1.34 -7.94 -1.30
C PRO A 164 2.85 -8.23 -1.29
N MET A 165 3.65 -7.20 -1.54
CA MET A 165 5.10 -7.34 -1.70
C MET A 165 5.85 -6.23 -0.97
N ALA A 166 7.05 -6.51 -0.51
CA ALA A 166 7.97 -5.54 0.05
C ALA A 166 9.31 -5.60 -0.67
N LEU A 167 9.94 -4.44 -0.82
CA LEU A 167 11.29 -4.30 -1.37
C LEU A 167 12.26 -3.90 -0.27
N ARG A 168 13.47 -4.46 -0.31
CA ARG A 168 14.63 -3.96 0.42
C ARG A 168 15.82 -3.86 -0.54
N LEU A 169 16.36 -2.65 -0.67
CA LEU A 169 17.50 -2.36 -1.53
C LEU A 169 18.73 -2.12 -0.67
N SER A 170 19.73 -2.97 -0.85
CA SER A 170 21.05 -2.83 -0.25
C SER A 170 22.00 -2.16 -1.24
N GLY A 171 22.76 -1.16 -0.78
CA GLY A 171 23.73 -0.43 -1.58
C GLY A 171 24.65 0.42 -0.72
N SER A 172 24.79 1.71 -1.04
CA SER A 172 25.34 2.69 -0.10
C SER A 172 24.43 2.89 1.12
N ARG A 173 23.12 2.68 0.93
CA ARG A 173 22.11 2.70 2.00
C ARG A 173 21.39 1.35 2.07
N ASP A 174 20.63 1.21 3.13
CA ASP A 174 19.69 0.11 3.32
C ASP A 174 18.27 0.71 3.33
N LEU A 175 17.54 0.51 2.24
CA LEU A 175 16.24 1.14 1.98
C LEU A 175 15.16 0.08 1.89
N ALA A 176 13.96 0.37 2.36
CA ALA A 176 12.81 -0.52 2.22
C ALA A 176 11.53 0.25 1.92
N THR A 177 10.60 -0.37 1.19
CA THR A 177 9.26 0.18 0.91
C THR A 177 8.28 -0.92 0.46
N GLY A 178 7.00 -0.57 0.30
CA GLY A 178 5.97 -1.44 -0.26
C GLY A 178 5.32 -2.40 0.74
N LYS A 179 5.96 -2.67 1.89
CA LYS A 179 5.38 -3.51 2.93
C LYS A 179 4.03 -2.94 3.37
N MET A 180 2.98 -3.75 3.24
CA MET A 180 1.70 -3.50 3.90
C MET A 180 1.80 -3.79 5.41
N VAL A 181 0.95 -3.15 6.23
CA VAL A 181 0.76 -3.53 7.64
C VAL A 181 0.41 -5.02 7.74
N ASP A 182 0.59 -5.62 8.91
CA ASP A 182 0.27 -7.03 9.10
C ASP A 182 -1.24 -7.26 8.87
N GLY A 183 -1.61 -8.25 8.05
CA GLY A 183 -2.99 -8.43 7.55
C GLY A 183 -3.44 -7.37 6.53
N GLY A 184 -2.54 -6.51 6.07
CA GLY A 184 -2.87 -5.33 5.25
C GLY A 184 -3.50 -5.66 3.91
N ARG A 185 -3.17 -6.81 3.29
CA ARG A 185 -3.88 -7.25 2.07
C ARG A 185 -5.38 -7.42 2.36
N ASP A 186 -5.74 -8.18 3.39
CA ASP A 186 -7.15 -8.40 3.72
C ASP A 186 -7.86 -7.10 4.10
N ALA A 187 -7.18 -6.23 4.84
CA ALA A 187 -7.69 -4.92 5.21
C ALA A 187 -7.94 -4.01 3.99
N VAL A 188 -7.03 -4.00 3.01
CA VAL A 188 -7.21 -3.28 1.74
C VAL A 188 -8.45 -3.76 1.00
N PHE A 189 -8.62 -5.09 0.82
CA PHE A 189 -9.82 -5.62 0.18
C PHE A 189 -11.10 -5.28 0.96
N ALA A 190 -11.07 -5.36 2.29
CA ALA A 190 -12.21 -5.02 3.13
C ALA A 190 -12.57 -3.52 3.04
N ALA A 191 -11.57 -2.64 3.02
CA ALA A 191 -11.78 -1.20 2.90
C ALA A 191 -12.31 -0.81 1.51
N VAL A 192 -11.76 -1.38 0.43
CA VAL A 192 -12.28 -1.15 -0.92
C VAL A 192 -13.71 -1.68 -1.07
N ALA A 193 -14.02 -2.84 -0.50
CA ALA A 193 -15.38 -3.41 -0.55
C ALA A 193 -16.44 -2.52 0.14
N LYS A 194 -16.03 -1.70 1.11
CA LYS A 194 -16.90 -0.75 1.83
C LYS A 194 -16.94 0.64 1.20
N GLN A 195 -16.07 0.93 0.23
CA GLN A 195 -15.95 2.25 -0.38
C GLN A 195 -16.93 2.38 -1.56
N PRO A 196 -17.96 3.24 -1.48
CA PRO A 196 -18.96 3.36 -2.54
C PRO A 196 -18.34 3.71 -3.89
N GLY A 197 -18.74 2.96 -4.93
CA GLY A 197 -18.25 3.08 -6.30
C GLY A 197 -16.96 2.30 -6.58
N PHE A 198 -16.21 1.89 -5.56
CA PHE A 198 -14.94 1.17 -5.67
C PHE A 198 -15.09 -0.33 -5.41
N GLU A 199 -16.18 -0.79 -4.79
CA GLU A 199 -16.41 -2.19 -4.46
C GLU A 199 -16.36 -3.12 -5.69
N ARG A 200 -16.80 -2.61 -6.84
CA ARG A 200 -16.84 -3.34 -8.13
C ARG A 200 -15.47 -3.57 -8.76
N LEU A 201 -14.43 -2.93 -8.22
CA LEU A 201 -13.03 -3.10 -8.64
C LEU A 201 -12.40 -4.39 -8.11
N ILE A 202 -13.03 -5.04 -7.11
CA ILE A 202 -12.63 -6.36 -6.63
C ILE A 202 -13.08 -7.40 -7.66
N VAL A 203 -12.15 -8.27 -8.10
CA VAL A 203 -12.43 -9.30 -9.10
C VAL A 203 -11.94 -10.68 -8.64
N GLY A 204 -12.58 -11.74 -9.16
CA GLY A 204 -12.15 -13.13 -9.01
C GLY A 204 -12.14 -13.66 -7.58
N ASP A 205 -13.18 -13.39 -6.78
CA ASP A 205 -13.25 -13.78 -5.35
C ASP A 205 -11.98 -13.42 -4.56
N ARG A 206 -11.75 -12.10 -4.43
CA ARG A 206 -10.56 -11.53 -3.77
C ARG A 206 -9.22 -11.94 -4.42
N LEU A 207 -9.23 -12.27 -5.72
CA LEU A 207 -8.03 -12.49 -6.52
C LEU A 207 -7.20 -11.20 -6.60
N ARG A 208 -7.83 -10.10 -6.99
CA ARG A 208 -7.19 -8.78 -7.07
C ARG A 208 -8.20 -7.62 -6.97
N ILE A 209 -7.67 -6.42 -6.80
CA ILE A 209 -8.39 -5.16 -6.95
C ILE A 209 -7.81 -4.44 -8.16
N VAL A 210 -8.62 -4.22 -9.19
CA VAL A 210 -8.24 -3.49 -10.40
C VAL A 210 -8.22 -1.98 -10.10
N ALA A 211 -7.21 -1.25 -10.58
CA ALA A 211 -7.17 0.20 -10.40
C ALA A 211 -8.37 0.88 -11.10
N PRO A 212 -8.90 2.02 -10.60
CA PRO A 212 -10.07 2.67 -11.18
C PRO A 212 -9.92 3.04 -12.67
N SER A 213 -8.71 3.35 -13.12
CA SER A 213 -8.37 3.61 -14.53
C SER A 213 -8.79 2.44 -15.44
N HIS A 214 -8.37 1.22 -15.11
CA HIS A 214 -8.79 0.00 -15.81
C HIS A 214 -10.23 -0.37 -15.48
N GLY A 215 -10.72 -0.03 -14.29
CA GLY A 215 -12.11 -0.17 -13.89
C GLY A 215 -13.08 0.54 -14.83
N ILE A 216 -12.77 1.77 -15.28
CA ILE A 216 -13.58 2.47 -16.29
C ILE A 216 -13.63 1.69 -17.59
N ARG A 217 -12.48 1.24 -18.10
CA ARG A 217 -12.40 0.47 -19.36
C ARG A 217 -13.17 -0.85 -19.28
N ALA A 218 -13.23 -1.44 -18.09
CA ALA A 218 -13.96 -2.67 -17.82
C ALA A 218 -15.45 -2.45 -17.46
N GLY A 219 -15.95 -1.21 -17.46
CA GLY A 219 -17.33 -0.89 -17.06
C GLY A 219 -17.62 -1.11 -15.56
N ARG A 220 -16.58 -1.13 -14.72
CA ARG A 220 -16.64 -1.39 -13.27
C ARG A 220 -16.53 -0.13 -12.41
N PHE A 221 -16.16 1.00 -13.02
CA PHE A 221 -16.01 2.28 -12.35
C PHE A 221 -16.77 3.35 -13.12
N ALA A 222 -17.30 4.35 -12.41
CA ALA A 222 -18.09 5.41 -13.04
C ALA A 222 -17.19 6.30 -13.92
N GLY A 223 -17.60 6.51 -15.17
CA GLY A 223 -16.85 7.26 -16.17
C GLY A 223 -16.83 8.78 -15.93
N ASP A 224 -17.64 9.26 -14.99
CA ASP A 224 -17.89 10.65 -14.62
C ASP A 224 -17.57 10.94 -13.14
N TYR A 225 -16.92 10.00 -12.44
CA TYR A 225 -16.69 10.06 -10.98
C TYR A 225 -16.03 11.37 -10.48
N PHE A 226 -15.09 11.93 -11.25
CA PHE A 226 -14.40 13.16 -10.91
C PHE A 226 -15.03 14.42 -11.52
N ASP A 227 -16.04 14.31 -12.38
CA ASP A 227 -16.51 15.43 -13.22
C ASP A 227 -16.98 16.62 -12.37
N ALA A 228 -17.76 16.38 -11.32
CA ALA A 228 -18.20 17.46 -10.42
C ALA A 228 -17.04 18.15 -9.69
N TYR A 229 -16.00 17.41 -9.32
CA TYR A 229 -14.80 17.99 -8.70
C TYR A 229 -13.97 18.76 -9.72
N ILE A 230 -13.84 18.25 -10.95
CA ILE A 230 -13.17 18.95 -12.05
C ILE A 230 -13.87 20.27 -12.36
N ASP A 231 -15.21 20.27 -12.41
CA ASP A 231 -16.04 21.46 -12.60
C ASP A 231 -15.77 22.51 -11.53
N GLU A 232 -15.77 22.10 -10.25
CA GLU A 232 -15.47 22.97 -9.12
C GLU A 232 -14.07 23.59 -9.23
N ILE A 233 -13.06 22.79 -9.58
CA ILE A 233 -11.68 23.26 -9.72
C ILE A 233 -11.54 24.24 -10.88
N TRP A 234 -12.17 23.96 -12.02
CA TRP A 234 -12.18 24.87 -13.17
C TRP A 234 -12.87 26.19 -12.84
N ASP A 235 -14.01 26.13 -12.17
CA ASP A 235 -14.77 27.30 -11.74
C ASP A 235 -13.98 28.14 -10.73
N ARG A 236 -13.40 27.50 -9.70
CA ARG A 236 -12.54 28.16 -8.70
C ARG A 236 -11.39 28.92 -9.35
N TYR A 237 -10.62 28.25 -10.20
CA TYR A 237 -9.45 28.85 -10.83
C TYR A 237 -9.77 29.71 -12.05
N SER A 238 -11.04 29.96 -12.36
CA SER A 238 -11.42 31.12 -13.20
C SER A 238 -11.33 32.44 -12.41
N ARG A 239 -11.50 32.38 -11.08
CA ARG A 239 -11.56 33.56 -10.20
C ARG A 239 -10.29 33.83 -9.41
N ILE A 240 -9.52 32.80 -9.10
CA ILE A 240 -8.27 32.91 -8.33
C ILE A 240 -7.13 32.19 -9.05
N ASP A 241 -5.89 32.48 -8.66
CA ASP A 241 -4.71 31.82 -9.21
C ASP A 241 -4.50 30.44 -8.58
N LEU A 242 -4.07 29.49 -9.42
CA LEU A 242 -3.43 28.25 -9.02
C LEU A 242 -1.92 28.40 -9.20
N ARG A 243 -1.12 28.09 -8.19
CA ARG A 243 0.35 28.14 -8.24
C ARG A 243 0.91 26.74 -8.13
N ILE A 244 1.69 26.34 -9.13
CA ILE A 244 2.37 25.04 -9.19
C ILE A 244 3.88 25.26 -9.09
N ALA A 245 4.50 24.81 -8.01
CA ALA A 245 5.94 24.79 -7.85
C ALA A 245 6.53 23.54 -8.54
N ALA A 246 7.19 23.75 -9.68
CA ALA A 246 7.80 22.68 -10.47
C ALA A 246 9.16 23.14 -11.04
N ASN A 247 10.16 22.25 -10.99
CA ASN A 247 11.50 22.50 -11.52
C ASN A 247 12.16 23.79 -10.99
N GLY A 248 12.01 24.05 -9.69
CA GLY A 248 12.63 25.20 -9.03
C GLY A 248 11.98 26.55 -9.33
N ARG A 249 10.83 26.57 -10.02
CA ARG A 249 10.04 27.78 -10.30
C ARG A 249 8.56 27.56 -9.95
N THR A 250 7.88 28.62 -9.56
CA THR A 250 6.42 28.66 -9.45
C THR A 250 5.80 29.10 -10.78
N HIS A 251 4.87 28.29 -11.29
CA HIS A 251 4.03 28.57 -12.45
C HIS A 251 2.67 29.02 -11.94
N THR A 252 2.21 30.21 -12.34
CA THR A 252 0.93 30.78 -11.90
C THR A 252 -0.09 30.64 -13.01
N GLY A 253 -1.21 29.97 -12.72
CA GLY A 253 -2.24 29.61 -13.69
C GLY A 253 -3.63 30.13 -13.36
N ARG A 254 -4.40 30.40 -14.42
CA ARG A 254 -5.80 30.82 -14.37
C ARG A 254 -6.60 30.19 -15.50
N VAL A 255 -7.85 29.83 -15.24
CA VAL A 255 -8.77 29.39 -16.28
C VAL A 255 -9.20 30.59 -17.13
N GLN A 256 -8.84 30.56 -18.41
CA GLN A 256 -9.15 31.59 -19.39
C GLN A 256 -9.49 30.93 -20.73
N GLY A 257 -10.64 31.30 -21.32
CA GLY A 257 -11.12 30.68 -22.57
C GLY A 257 -11.32 29.17 -22.45
N GLY A 258 -11.77 28.68 -21.28
CA GLY A 258 -12.00 27.26 -21.00
C GLY A 258 -10.75 26.43 -20.67
N GLN A 259 -9.55 27.01 -20.77
CA GLN A 259 -8.28 26.33 -20.49
C GLN A 259 -7.63 26.88 -19.23
N LEU A 260 -7.03 26.02 -18.41
CA LEU A 260 -6.15 26.44 -17.33
C LEU A 260 -4.80 26.81 -17.93
N ARG A 261 -4.50 28.11 -18.02
CA ARG A 261 -3.30 28.66 -18.66
C ARG A 261 -2.32 29.19 -17.62
N PHE A 262 -1.07 28.81 -17.73
CA PHE A 262 0.03 29.25 -16.85
C PHE A 262 0.89 30.33 -17.51
N ASP A 263 1.50 31.19 -16.69
CA ASP A 263 2.45 32.23 -17.10
C ASP A 263 3.69 31.70 -17.85
N SER A 264 4.00 30.41 -17.69
CA SER A 264 5.03 29.70 -18.45
C SER A 264 4.64 29.32 -19.88
N GLY A 265 3.40 29.60 -20.30
CA GLY A 265 2.85 29.23 -21.60
C GLY A 265 2.22 27.83 -21.65
N VAL A 266 2.37 27.04 -20.59
CA VAL A 266 1.69 25.75 -20.43
C VAL A 266 0.18 25.97 -20.30
N ALA A 267 -0.62 25.14 -20.97
CA ALA A 267 -2.08 25.21 -20.88
C ALA A 267 -2.69 23.81 -20.89
N PHE A 268 -3.73 23.62 -20.09
CA PHE A 268 -4.48 22.35 -20.00
C PHE A 268 -5.93 22.56 -20.42
N GLN A 269 -6.45 21.65 -21.24
CA GLN A 269 -7.90 21.52 -21.40
C GLN A 269 -8.52 21.06 -20.09
N LYS A 270 -9.82 21.27 -19.95
CA LYS A 270 -10.60 20.63 -18.89
C LYS A 270 -10.50 19.10 -19.03
N PRO A 271 -9.97 18.37 -18.04
CA PRO A 271 -9.84 16.93 -18.10
C PRO A 271 -11.20 16.27 -17.92
N SER A 272 -11.30 15.04 -18.38
CA SER A 272 -12.30 14.08 -17.98
C SER A 272 -11.85 13.27 -16.76
N THR A 273 -12.77 12.54 -16.15
CA THR A 273 -12.44 11.49 -15.16
C THR A 273 -11.39 10.49 -15.68
N SER A 274 -11.43 10.15 -16.98
CA SER A 274 -10.43 9.25 -17.60
C SER A 274 -9.04 9.91 -17.66
N ASP A 275 -8.96 11.19 -18.06
CA ASP A 275 -7.68 11.92 -18.10
C ASP A 275 -7.04 11.99 -16.71
N VAL A 276 -7.85 12.21 -15.66
CA VAL A 276 -7.39 12.16 -14.27
C VAL A 276 -6.82 10.79 -13.96
N LEU A 277 -7.62 9.72 -14.07
CA LEU A 277 -7.24 8.37 -13.62
C LEU A 277 -6.07 7.75 -14.38
N PHE A 278 -5.93 8.05 -15.67
CA PHE A 278 -4.78 7.60 -16.47
C PHE A 278 -3.58 8.54 -16.36
N CYS A 279 -3.78 9.75 -15.84
CA CYS A 279 -2.84 10.86 -15.90
C CYS A 279 -2.31 11.07 -17.34
N ASP A 280 -3.25 11.10 -18.28
CA ASP A 280 -3.01 11.16 -19.72
C ASP A 280 -4.03 12.10 -20.38
N GLY A 281 -3.99 12.21 -21.72
CA GLY A 281 -4.90 13.03 -22.50
C GLY A 281 -4.76 14.51 -22.13
N ALA A 282 -5.80 15.11 -21.55
CA ALA A 282 -5.73 16.51 -21.08
C ALA A 282 -4.69 16.71 -19.96
N LEU A 283 -4.24 15.65 -19.30
CA LEU A 283 -3.20 15.65 -18.27
C LEU A 283 -1.94 14.89 -18.70
N ALA A 284 -1.73 14.69 -20.01
CA ALA A 284 -0.52 14.08 -20.52
C ALA A 284 0.74 14.82 -20.05
N ALA A 285 1.69 14.08 -19.49
CA ALA A 285 2.91 14.63 -18.91
C ALA A 285 4.16 14.27 -19.75
N PRO A 286 4.48 15.03 -20.82
CA PRO A 286 5.65 14.77 -21.64
C PRO A 286 6.95 15.10 -20.89
N ASN A 287 8.07 14.45 -21.26
CA ASN A 287 9.39 14.75 -20.70
C ASN A 287 10.03 15.98 -21.37
N ASP A 288 9.32 17.10 -21.36
CA ASP A 288 9.72 18.37 -22.01
C ASP A 288 10.33 19.40 -21.03
N GLY A 289 10.39 19.05 -19.75
CA GLY A 289 10.98 19.88 -18.70
C GLY A 289 10.08 20.98 -18.15
N VAL A 290 8.86 21.19 -18.67
CA VAL A 290 7.92 22.18 -18.11
C VAL A 290 6.50 21.62 -18.05
N THR A 291 5.90 21.28 -19.19
CA THR A 291 4.51 20.77 -19.26
C THR A 291 4.37 19.51 -18.44
N GLY A 292 5.30 18.55 -18.59
CA GLY A 292 5.26 17.28 -17.84
C GLY A 292 5.21 17.44 -16.33
N PRO A 293 6.21 18.11 -15.73
CA PRO A 293 6.22 18.38 -14.29
C PRO A 293 4.95 19.08 -13.77
N VAL A 294 4.44 20.07 -14.51
CA VAL A 294 3.21 20.78 -14.14
C VAL A 294 1.99 19.85 -14.23
N ALA A 295 1.88 19.05 -15.31
CA ALA A 295 0.82 18.07 -15.50
C ALA A 295 0.81 17.00 -14.40
N ALA A 296 1.99 16.49 -14.03
CA ALA A 296 2.14 15.48 -12.97
C ALA A 296 1.63 16.00 -11.62
N ILE A 297 1.99 17.24 -11.25
CA ILE A 297 1.52 17.87 -10.01
C ILE A 297 0.00 18.10 -10.05
N LEU A 298 -0.53 18.56 -11.19
CA LEU A 298 -1.96 18.77 -11.36
C LEU A 298 -2.75 17.45 -11.26
N ALA A 299 -2.28 16.39 -11.93
CA ALA A 299 -2.87 15.06 -11.88
C ALA A 299 -2.85 14.47 -10.45
N ALA A 300 -1.72 14.58 -9.74
CA ALA A 300 -1.63 14.17 -8.34
C ALA A 300 -2.58 14.97 -7.45
N GLY A 301 -2.76 16.27 -7.73
CA GLY A 301 -3.72 17.13 -7.05
C GLY A 301 -5.17 16.65 -7.20
N PHE A 302 -5.56 16.22 -8.41
CA PHE A 302 -6.88 15.63 -8.65
C PHE A 302 -7.08 14.31 -7.90
N HIS A 303 -6.12 13.39 -8.03
CA HIS A 303 -6.18 12.09 -7.33
C HIS A 303 -6.33 12.24 -5.83
N ARG A 304 -5.57 13.17 -5.23
CA ARG A 304 -5.55 13.43 -3.79
C ARG A 304 -6.66 14.38 -3.33
N ALA A 305 -7.44 14.92 -4.25
CA ALA A 305 -8.51 15.89 -4.00
C ALA A 305 -8.08 17.11 -3.17
N VAL A 306 -6.92 17.68 -3.53
CA VAL A 306 -6.28 18.81 -2.82
C VAL A 306 -6.20 20.11 -3.61
N LEU A 307 -6.75 20.15 -4.82
CA LEU A 307 -6.78 21.34 -5.66
C LEU A 307 -7.77 22.42 -5.14
N ASP A 308 -8.43 22.21 -4.00
CA ASP A 308 -9.06 23.32 -3.26
C ASP A 308 -8.00 24.30 -2.72
N GLN A 309 -6.77 23.82 -2.52
CA GLN A 309 -5.60 24.59 -2.11
C GLN A 309 -4.92 25.21 -3.33
N PRO A 310 -4.70 26.54 -3.36
CA PRO A 310 -4.13 27.25 -4.50
C PRO A 310 -2.63 27.04 -4.68
N GLU A 311 -1.92 26.49 -3.70
CA GLU A 311 -0.49 26.23 -3.77
C GLU A 311 -0.25 24.71 -3.89
N GLN A 312 0.43 24.30 -4.97
CA GLN A 312 0.67 22.91 -5.32
C GLN A 312 2.17 22.65 -5.62
N PRO A 313 2.68 21.43 -5.36
CA PRO A 313 1.97 20.28 -4.82
C PRO A 313 1.66 20.45 -3.33
N ALA A 314 0.42 20.19 -2.93
CA ALA A 314 0.08 20.07 -1.52
C ALA A 314 0.78 18.84 -0.92
N THR A 315 1.12 18.91 0.36
CA THR A 315 1.78 17.82 1.11
C THR A 315 0.92 17.26 2.24
N THR A 316 -0.27 17.84 2.46
CA THR A 316 -1.22 17.45 3.51
C THR A 316 -2.65 17.42 2.96
N ARG A 317 -3.59 16.96 3.79
CA ARG A 317 -5.04 16.88 3.48
C ARG A 317 -5.41 15.95 2.31
N PHE A 318 -4.54 15.00 1.98
CA PHE A 318 -4.81 14.02 0.92
C PHE A 318 -6.06 13.21 1.25
N TYR A 319 -6.92 13.06 0.24
CA TYR A 319 -8.09 12.18 0.24
C TYR A 319 -9.13 12.49 1.32
N GLN A 320 -9.20 13.73 1.81
CA GLN A 320 -10.18 14.15 2.84
C GLN A 320 -11.57 14.49 2.28
N ARG A 321 -11.73 14.48 0.95
CA ARG A 321 -13.00 14.79 0.28
C ARG A 321 -13.78 13.52 -0.07
N PRO A 322 -15.13 13.59 -0.18
CA PRO A 322 -15.94 12.47 -0.65
C PRO A 322 -15.61 11.99 -2.07
N VAL A 323 -15.18 12.92 -2.94
CA VAL A 323 -14.64 12.59 -4.26
C VAL A 323 -13.13 12.71 -4.18
N ALA A 324 -12.46 11.57 -4.12
CA ALA A 324 -11.01 11.42 -4.25
C ALA A 324 -10.69 10.04 -4.84
N ASN A 325 -9.43 9.77 -5.20
CA ASN A 325 -9.02 8.41 -5.55
C ASN A 325 -8.91 7.57 -4.27
N HIS A 326 -10.04 6.99 -3.84
CA HIS A 326 -10.10 6.19 -2.62
C HIS A 326 -9.42 4.82 -2.75
N TYR A 327 -9.19 4.32 -3.96
CA TYR A 327 -8.31 3.18 -4.19
C TYR A 327 -6.88 3.50 -3.72
N ALA A 328 -6.30 4.61 -4.21
CA ALA A 328 -4.97 5.05 -3.78
C ALA A 328 -4.94 5.38 -2.28
N ARG A 329 -5.97 6.08 -1.77
CA ARG A 329 -6.13 6.37 -0.33
C ARG A 329 -5.95 5.11 0.51
N VAL A 330 -6.66 4.03 0.17
CA VAL A 330 -6.61 2.76 0.89
C VAL A 330 -5.25 2.09 0.79
N MET A 331 -4.57 2.15 -0.37
CA MET A 331 -3.21 1.60 -0.50
C MET A 331 -2.23 2.33 0.42
N HIS A 332 -2.26 3.66 0.46
CA HIS A 332 -1.47 4.41 1.45
C HIS A 332 -1.92 4.13 2.89
N GLU A 333 -3.21 3.91 3.11
CA GLU A 333 -3.79 3.63 4.43
C GLU A 333 -3.15 2.42 5.09
N PHE A 334 -2.96 1.36 4.31
CA PHE A 334 -2.45 0.09 4.79
C PHE A 334 -0.99 -0.18 4.43
N ALA A 335 -0.31 0.74 3.75
CA ALA A 335 1.15 0.73 3.62
C ALA A 335 1.81 1.05 4.97
N ALA A 336 2.77 0.23 5.39
CA ALA A 336 3.44 0.37 6.70
C ALA A 336 4.24 1.67 6.81
N ASP A 337 4.82 2.15 5.70
CA ASP A 337 5.56 3.41 5.59
C ASP A 337 4.67 4.55 5.05
N ARG A 338 3.36 4.34 4.89
CA ARG A 338 2.39 5.26 4.27
C ARG A 338 2.64 5.53 2.79
N LYS A 339 3.52 4.78 2.13
CA LYS A 339 3.86 4.97 0.72
C LYS A 339 3.28 3.89 -0.15
N ALA A 340 2.68 4.31 -1.26
CA ALA A 340 2.09 3.43 -2.25
C ALA A 340 2.18 4.09 -3.62
N TYR A 341 2.31 3.29 -4.67
CA TYR A 341 2.20 3.77 -6.05
C TYR A 341 0.77 3.52 -6.54
N GLY A 342 -0.20 4.30 -6.04
CA GLY A 342 -1.63 4.12 -6.29
C GLY A 342 -2.11 4.66 -7.64
N PHE A 343 -1.33 5.54 -8.26
CA PHE A 343 -1.56 6.13 -9.58
C PHE A 343 -0.25 6.62 -10.20
N ALA A 344 -0.27 7.01 -11.48
CA ALA A 344 0.95 7.19 -12.27
C ALA A 344 1.93 8.27 -11.76
N PHE A 345 1.45 9.24 -10.97
CA PHE A 345 2.25 10.35 -10.42
C PHE A 345 2.20 10.44 -8.89
N ASP A 346 2.08 9.29 -8.22
CA ASP A 346 2.09 9.24 -6.74
C ASP A 346 3.46 9.60 -6.14
N ASP A 347 4.50 9.65 -6.97
CA ASP A 347 5.84 10.12 -6.64
C ASP A 347 5.90 11.63 -6.36
N VAL A 348 4.92 12.40 -6.83
CA VAL A 348 4.74 13.79 -6.43
C VAL A 348 4.63 13.89 -4.91
N ALA A 349 5.41 14.77 -4.29
CA ALA A 349 5.57 14.89 -2.83
C ALA A 349 6.13 13.64 -2.13
N GLY A 350 6.77 12.72 -2.86
CA GLY A 350 7.50 11.58 -2.30
C GLY A 350 6.63 10.49 -1.66
N ALA A 351 5.37 10.38 -2.08
CA ALA A 351 4.40 9.43 -1.50
C ALA A 351 4.43 8.03 -2.15
N ALA A 352 5.10 7.87 -3.29
CA ALA A 352 5.25 6.59 -3.96
C ALA A 352 6.09 5.57 -3.16
N SER A 353 5.73 4.30 -3.27
CA SER A 353 6.51 3.15 -2.77
C SER A 353 7.72 2.87 -3.66
N TYR A 354 8.61 3.85 -3.73
CA TYR A 354 9.79 3.88 -4.60
C TYR A 354 11.07 4.11 -3.80
N ILE A 355 12.10 3.35 -4.13
CA ILE A 355 13.45 3.46 -3.54
C ILE A 355 14.50 3.42 -4.63
N GLN A 356 15.65 4.05 -4.38
CA GLN A 356 16.78 4.04 -5.30
C GLN A 356 18.12 4.12 -4.57
N ASP A 357 19.15 3.53 -5.16
CA ASP A 357 20.53 3.65 -4.69
C ASP A 357 21.48 3.59 -5.89
N ALA A 358 22.41 4.53 -6.00
CA ALA A 358 23.35 4.64 -7.13
C ALA A 358 24.55 3.68 -7.03
N ALA A 359 24.64 2.91 -5.94
CA ALA A 359 25.66 1.89 -5.71
C ALA A 359 25.00 0.62 -5.13
N ALA A 360 24.03 0.09 -5.86
CA ALA A 360 23.27 -1.08 -5.48
C ALA A 360 24.17 -2.33 -5.39
N ARG A 361 23.93 -3.13 -4.35
CA ARG A 361 24.63 -4.39 -4.05
C ARG A 361 23.71 -5.59 -4.03
N GLY A 362 22.41 -5.38 -3.84
CA GLY A 362 21.41 -6.44 -3.93
C GLY A 362 19.99 -5.93 -3.71
N LEU A 363 19.04 -6.57 -4.38
CA LEU A 363 17.61 -6.35 -4.22
C LEU A 363 16.98 -7.56 -3.53
N GLU A 364 16.26 -7.34 -2.45
CA GLU A 364 15.40 -8.35 -1.84
C GLU A 364 13.94 -8.01 -2.12
N ILE A 365 13.18 -9.00 -2.59
CA ILE A 365 11.74 -8.94 -2.81
C ILE A 365 11.11 -9.95 -1.86
N THR A 366 10.25 -9.49 -0.96
CA THR A 366 9.47 -10.36 -0.08
C THR A 366 8.03 -10.39 -0.57
N LEU A 367 7.52 -11.58 -0.93
CA LEU A 367 6.08 -11.81 -1.07
C LEU A 367 5.51 -11.92 0.35
N THR A 368 4.79 -10.91 0.81
CA THR A 368 4.36 -10.78 2.22
C THR A 368 3.08 -11.57 2.48
N PRO A 369 2.68 -11.78 3.75
CA PRO A 369 1.50 -12.57 4.09
C PRO A 369 0.22 -12.06 3.42
N PHE A 370 -0.61 -12.99 2.93
CA PHE A 370 -1.91 -12.67 2.32
C PHE A 370 -3.00 -12.24 3.33
N GLY A 371 -2.75 -12.45 4.63
CA GLY A 371 -3.65 -12.13 5.73
C GLY A 371 -2.95 -12.25 7.08
N SER A 372 -3.66 -12.08 8.19
CA SER A 372 -3.12 -12.28 9.56
C SER A 372 -2.89 -13.77 9.92
N GLY A 373 -3.25 -14.68 9.03
CA GLY A 373 -3.11 -16.12 9.22
C GLY A 373 -1.69 -16.61 8.92
N LYS A 374 -1.04 -17.21 9.93
CA LYS A 374 -0.16 -18.36 9.69
C LYS A 374 -0.98 -19.42 8.96
N VAL A 375 -0.65 -19.80 7.72
CA VAL A 375 -1.12 -21.10 7.22
C VAL A 375 -0.27 -22.18 7.87
N ALA A 376 -0.95 -23.12 8.52
CA ALA A 376 -0.36 -24.31 9.07
C ALA A 376 0.29 -25.12 7.94
N ALA A 377 1.58 -25.42 8.08
CA ALA A 377 2.17 -26.61 7.49
C ALA A 377 1.82 -27.82 8.39
N PRO A 378 1.66 -29.05 7.85
CA PRO A 378 1.21 -30.20 8.61
C PRO A 378 2.20 -30.62 9.71
N ALA A 379 1.67 -31.24 10.76
CA ALA A 379 2.29 -31.46 12.08
C ALA A 379 3.61 -32.27 12.12
N ALA A 380 4.52 -31.90 13.05
CA ALA A 380 5.11 -32.78 14.08
C ALA A 380 6.06 -32.05 15.09
N ALA A 381 5.78 -32.27 16.40
CA ALA A 381 6.64 -32.33 17.62
C ALA A 381 7.43 -31.13 18.25
N ALA A 382 6.89 -30.66 19.41
CA ALA A 382 7.40 -30.21 20.75
C ALA A 382 8.78 -29.48 21.04
N PRO A 383 8.87 -28.67 22.14
CA PRO A 383 9.75 -27.48 22.32
C PRO A 383 10.89 -27.60 23.38
N PRO A 384 11.81 -26.61 23.56
CA PRO A 384 11.89 -25.79 24.82
C PRO A 384 12.53 -24.36 24.65
N PRO A 385 12.99 -23.62 25.70
CA PRO A 385 12.28 -22.69 26.61
C PRO A 385 12.79 -21.19 26.52
N PRO A 386 12.28 -20.22 27.31
CA PRO A 386 12.36 -18.79 27.02
C PRO A 386 13.51 -18.05 27.73
N GLU A 387 14.00 -16.95 27.14
CA GLU A 387 14.89 -15.99 27.81
C GLU A 387 14.35 -14.55 27.70
N GLN A 388 14.32 -13.87 28.85
CA GLN A 388 13.66 -12.60 29.14
C GLN A 388 14.52 -11.39 28.73
N VAL A 389 13.85 -10.29 28.36
CA VAL A 389 14.46 -8.98 28.06
C VAL A 389 14.32 -8.07 29.29
N ALA A 390 15.40 -7.38 29.65
CA ALA A 390 15.46 -6.44 30.77
C ALA A 390 14.76 -5.09 30.46
N ALA A 391 14.12 -4.51 31.48
CA ALA A 391 13.29 -3.31 31.45
C ALA A 391 14.05 -1.99 31.74
N ALA A 392 13.44 -0.86 31.37
CA ALA A 392 13.74 0.48 31.90
C ALA A 392 12.45 1.28 32.18
N ALA A 393 12.55 2.23 33.12
CA ALA A 393 11.54 2.57 34.12
C ALA A 393 10.61 3.75 33.81
N GLY A 394 9.36 3.62 34.28
CA GLY A 394 8.33 4.64 34.49
C GLY A 394 7.26 4.02 35.39
N ALA A 395 6.81 4.68 36.46
CA ALA A 395 5.86 4.06 37.39
C ALA A 395 4.56 3.65 36.66
N GLY A 396 4.25 2.35 36.65
CA GLY A 396 3.07 1.80 36.00
C GLY A 396 1.78 2.07 36.80
N VAL A 397 0.62 1.92 36.17
CA VAL A 397 -0.69 2.01 36.84
C VAL A 397 -1.11 0.63 37.35
N ALA A 398 -1.54 0.52 38.60
CA ALA A 398 -1.90 -0.77 39.18
C ALA A 398 -3.08 -1.43 38.44
N ALA A 399 -2.90 -2.67 37.96
CA ALA A 399 -3.89 -3.45 37.21
C ALA A 399 -5.18 -3.70 38.00
N ARG A 400 -5.10 -3.65 39.33
CA ARG A 400 -6.22 -3.89 40.26
C ARG A 400 -7.10 -2.65 40.48
N GLN A 401 -6.67 -1.48 39.98
CA GLN A 401 -7.50 -0.28 39.91
C GLN A 401 -8.32 -0.23 38.61
N GLU A 402 -9.36 0.59 38.58
CA GLU A 402 -10.14 0.80 37.36
C GLU A 402 -9.36 1.62 36.33
N LEU A 403 -9.05 0.99 35.21
CA LEU A 403 -8.51 1.61 34.01
C LEU A 403 -9.67 2.26 33.24
N ARG A 404 -9.82 3.57 33.42
CA ARG A 404 -10.85 4.42 32.80
C ARG A 404 -10.29 5.23 31.64
N VAL A 405 -11.13 6.04 30.97
CA VAL A 405 -10.75 6.86 29.80
C VAL A 405 -9.50 7.69 30.04
N GLU A 406 -9.37 8.28 31.23
CA GLU A 406 -8.26 9.15 31.61
C GLU A 406 -6.92 8.41 31.71
N ARG A 407 -6.93 7.07 31.65
CA ARG A 407 -5.75 6.21 31.66
C ARG A 407 -5.41 5.60 30.30
N ALA A 408 -6.27 5.75 29.29
CA ALA A 408 -5.94 5.24 27.97
C ALA A 408 -4.76 6.03 27.38
N THR A 409 -3.80 5.29 26.84
CA THR A 409 -2.62 5.85 26.18
C THR A 409 -2.79 5.89 24.66
N ALA A 410 -3.70 5.09 24.12
CA ALA A 410 -4.05 5.08 22.71
C ALA A 410 -5.46 4.50 22.50
N GLN A 411 -6.10 4.85 21.39
CA GLN A 411 -7.35 4.24 20.96
C GLN A 411 -7.52 4.35 19.43
N SER A 412 -8.41 3.55 18.86
CA SER A 412 -8.87 3.72 17.48
C SER A 412 -10.31 3.25 17.32
N GLY A 413 -11.09 3.98 16.53
CA GLY A 413 -12.48 3.66 16.21
C GLY A 413 -13.50 4.00 17.30
N VAL A 414 -13.07 4.18 18.55
CA VAL A 414 -13.96 4.51 19.67
C VAL A 414 -14.19 6.02 19.84
N ARG A 415 -15.36 6.42 20.34
CA ARG A 415 -15.67 7.79 20.78
C ARG A 415 -15.54 7.94 22.29
N ILE A 416 -15.23 9.14 22.77
CA ILE A 416 -15.24 9.45 24.20
C ILE A 416 -16.49 10.25 24.53
N GLU A 417 -17.31 9.76 25.46
CA GLU A 417 -18.64 10.28 25.75
C GLU A 417 -18.92 10.36 27.26
N PRO A 418 -19.80 11.27 27.74
CA PRO A 418 -20.22 11.33 29.14
C PRO A 418 -20.96 10.06 29.58
N SER A 419 -20.70 9.58 30.80
CA SER A 419 -21.41 8.46 31.41
C SER A 419 -22.54 8.93 32.34
N VAL A 420 -23.67 8.23 32.33
CA VAL A 420 -24.75 8.44 33.32
C VAL A 420 -24.34 8.08 34.75
N GLU A 421 -23.28 7.29 34.93
CA GLU A 421 -22.68 6.99 36.25
C GLU A 421 -21.65 8.04 36.68
N GLY A 422 -21.51 9.12 35.90
CA GLY A 422 -20.49 10.15 36.09
C GLY A 422 -19.16 9.80 35.41
N GLY A 423 -18.42 10.84 34.99
CA GLY A 423 -17.16 10.70 34.25
C GLY A 423 -17.36 10.43 32.76
N LEU A 424 -16.31 9.89 32.11
CA LEU A 424 -16.28 9.57 30.68
C LEU A 424 -16.24 8.05 30.45
N HIS A 425 -16.68 7.62 29.26
CA HIS A 425 -16.57 6.24 28.79
C HIS A 425 -16.19 6.18 27.30
N PHE A 426 -15.79 4.99 26.84
CA PHE A 426 -15.57 4.68 25.43
C PHE A 426 -16.88 4.20 24.79
N GLY A 427 -17.40 4.98 23.84
CA GLY A 427 -18.66 4.72 23.15
C GLY A 427 -18.47 4.41 21.66
N SER A 428 -19.59 4.04 21.02
CA SER A 428 -19.68 3.77 19.56
C SER A 428 -18.75 2.64 19.09
N ILE A 429 -18.53 1.61 19.91
CA ILE A 429 -17.51 0.59 19.63
C ILE A 429 -18.05 -0.51 18.71
N SER A 430 -17.33 -0.73 17.62
CA SER A 430 -17.62 -1.68 16.54
C SER A 430 -16.48 -2.68 16.32
N ASN A 431 -16.72 -3.67 15.44
CA ASN A 431 -15.70 -4.64 15.06
C ASN A 431 -14.44 -3.98 14.47
N GLY A 432 -13.28 -4.25 15.07
CA GLY A 432 -11.96 -3.76 14.67
C GLY A 432 -11.43 -2.62 15.53
N ASP A 433 -12.26 -2.04 16.40
CA ASP A 433 -11.86 -0.98 17.31
C ASP A 433 -10.96 -1.50 18.44
N TRP A 434 -10.27 -0.59 19.11
CA TRP A 434 -9.42 -0.95 20.26
C TRP A 434 -9.09 0.22 21.19
N ILE A 435 -8.75 -0.13 22.43
CA ILE A 435 -8.29 0.77 23.50
C ILE A 435 -6.98 0.23 24.06
N GLY A 436 -5.98 1.08 24.27
CA GLY A 436 -4.68 0.74 24.84
C GLY A 436 -4.41 1.45 26.16
N PHE A 437 -3.85 0.73 27.13
CA PHE A 437 -3.39 1.20 28.43
C PHE A 437 -1.91 0.86 28.57
N GLY A 438 -1.06 1.89 28.61
CA GLY A 438 0.38 1.70 28.74
C GLY A 438 0.80 1.41 30.17
N ARG A 439 1.81 0.53 30.34
CA ARG A 439 2.49 0.25 31.61
C ARG A 439 1.55 -0.11 32.77
N VAL A 440 0.64 -1.04 32.56
CA VAL A 440 -0.23 -1.60 33.60
C VAL A 440 0.56 -2.59 34.46
N ASP A 441 0.64 -2.33 35.76
CA ASP A 441 1.39 -3.10 36.74
C ASP A 441 0.50 -4.11 37.46
N PHE A 442 0.67 -5.39 37.15
CA PHE A 442 -0.02 -6.51 37.78
C PHE A 442 0.62 -6.93 39.12
N GLY A 443 1.81 -6.42 39.43
CA GLY A 443 2.61 -6.80 40.60
C GLY A 443 3.04 -8.27 40.57
N GLU A 444 3.45 -8.78 41.74
CA GLU A 444 3.86 -10.18 41.92
C GLU A 444 2.67 -11.15 42.05
N ALA A 445 1.51 -10.64 42.46
CA ALA A 445 0.30 -11.43 42.62
C ALA A 445 -0.37 -11.66 41.25
N THR A 446 -0.29 -12.90 40.77
CA THR A 446 -0.81 -13.31 39.46
C THR A 446 -2.29 -12.98 39.31
N ALA A 447 -2.63 -12.20 38.28
CA ALA A 447 -4.02 -11.99 37.88
C ALA A 447 -4.48 -13.16 37.01
N THR A 448 -5.67 -13.65 37.30
CA THR A 448 -6.32 -14.76 36.57
C THR A 448 -7.71 -14.36 36.08
N GLN A 449 -8.19 -13.18 36.49
CA GLN A 449 -9.48 -12.64 36.09
C GLN A 449 -9.36 -11.19 35.62
N PHE A 450 -10.36 -10.77 34.84
CA PHE A 450 -10.59 -9.38 34.51
C PHE A 450 -12.07 -9.05 34.57
N PHE A 451 -12.37 -7.78 34.75
CA PHE A 451 -13.72 -7.25 34.87
C PHE A 451 -13.85 -6.05 33.95
N VAL A 452 -14.83 -6.09 33.04
CA VAL A 452 -15.14 -4.96 32.16
C VAL A 452 -16.49 -4.37 32.57
N ARG A 453 -16.52 -3.06 32.83
CA ARG A 453 -17.77 -2.30 32.98
C ARG A 453 -18.24 -1.92 31.58
N ALA A 454 -19.25 -2.62 31.05
CA ALA A 454 -19.73 -2.47 29.68
C ALA A 454 -21.25 -2.24 29.61
N ALA A 455 -21.70 -1.54 28.59
CA ALA A 455 -23.11 -1.36 28.24
C ALA A 455 -23.33 -1.67 26.75
N SER A 456 -24.48 -2.22 26.39
CA SER A 456 -24.84 -2.53 25.02
C SER A 456 -26.33 -2.27 24.81
N GLY A 457 -26.63 -1.34 23.91
CA GLY A 457 -27.98 -1.11 23.39
C GLY A 457 -28.23 -1.83 22.06
N ALA A 458 -27.35 -2.78 21.70
CA ALA A 458 -27.40 -3.43 20.40
C ALA A 458 -28.71 -4.24 20.23
N PRO A 459 -29.31 -4.27 19.01
CA PRO A 459 -30.50 -5.05 18.73
C PRO A 459 -30.29 -6.56 18.97
N THR A 460 -31.38 -7.29 19.13
CA THR A 460 -31.35 -8.76 19.23
C THR A 460 -30.63 -9.36 18.02
N GLY A 461 -29.68 -10.27 18.27
CA GLY A 461 -28.86 -10.89 17.23
C GLY A 461 -27.55 -10.14 16.92
N VAL A 462 -27.31 -8.98 17.54
CA VAL A 462 -26.02 -8.28 17.49
C VAL A 462 -25.25 -8.55 18.79
N SER A 463 -24.03 -9.09 18.66
CA SER A 463 -23.13 -9.38 19.77
C SER A 463 -21.67 -9.31 19.30
N GLY A 464 -20.74 -9.23 20.24
CA GLY A 464 -19.32 -9.31 19.91
C GLY A 464 -18.48 -9.70 21.13
N LEU A 465 -17.17 -9.74 20.93
CA LEU A 465 -16.17 -10.14 21.88
C LEU A 465 -15.38 -8.92 22.33
N ILE A 466 -15.13 -8.80 23.63
CA ILE A 466 -14.07 -7.95 24.16
C ILE A 466 -12.91 -8.86 24.52
N GLU A 467 -11.77 -8.61 23.90
CA GLU A 467 -10.57 -9.43 24.05
C GLU A 467 -9.47 -8.61 24.73
N VAL A 468 -8.89 -9.17 25.80
CA VAL A 468 -7.74 -8.58 26.50
C VAL A 468 -6.47 -9.14 25.89
N ARG A 469 -5.53 -8.27 25.55
CA ARG A 469 -4.19 -8.62 25.05
C ARG A 469 -3.13 -7.90 25.86
N VAL A 470 -1.97 -8.55 26.00
CA VAL A 470 -0.85 -8.10 26.83
C VAL A 470 0.38 -7.92 25.96
N ASP A 471 1.18 -6.91 26.29
CA ASP A 471 2.38 -6.39 25.61
C ASP A 471 2.11 -5.76 24.24
N ARG A 472 1.35 -6.44 23.38
CA ARG A 472 1.04 -5.94 22.03
C ARG A 472 -0.42 -6.16 21.69
N ARG A 473 -0.97 -5.20 20.95
CA ARG A 473 -2.35 -5.24 20.44
C ARG A 473 -2.62 -6.44 19.51
N ASP A 474 -1.59 -6.97 18.86
CA ASP A 474 -1.68 -8.10 17.93
C ASP A 474 -1.35 -9.46 18.58
N SER A 475 -0.88 -9.49 19.83
CA SER A 475 -0.69 -10.72 20.61
C SER A 475 -2.00 -11.49 20.74
N ALA A 476 -1.95 -12.82 20.78
CA ALA A 476 -3.14 -13.63 21.04
C ALA A 476 -3.89 -13.14 22.31
N PRO A 477 -5.24 -13.13 22.32
CA PRO A 477 -5.99 -12.76 23.51
C PRO A 477 -5.58 -13.61 24.70
N VAL A 478 -5.26 -12.96 25.81
CA VAL A 478 -5.03 -13.65 27.08
C VAL A 478 -6.35 -13.94 27.79
N GLY A 479 -7.42 -13.22 27.45
CA GLY A 479 -8.78 -13.49 27.93
C GLY A 479 -9.82 -12.83 27.03
N THR A 480 -11.03 -13.39 27.04
CA THR A 480 -12.13 -12.97 26.16
C THR A 480 -13.46 -13.04 26.90
N ILE A 481 -14.32 -12.05 26.70
CA ILE A 481 -15.73 -12.10 27.10
C ILE A 481 -16.63 -11.83 25.90
N ALA A 482 -17.76 -12.52 25.83
CA ALA A 482 -18.83 -12.19 24.91
C ALA A 482 -19.77 -11.16 25.54
N VAL A 483 -20.16 -10.16 24.77
CA VAL A 483 -21.11 -9.13 25.18
C VAL A 483 -22.30 -9.13 24.23
N ALA A 484 -23.48 -9.18 24.84
CA ALA A 484 -24.77 -9.00 24.21
C ALA A 484 -25.49 -7.80 24.87
N SER A 485 -26.69 -7.49 24.39
CA SER A 485 -27.50 -6.36 24.91
C SER A 485 -27.61 -6.39 26.43
N THR A 486 -27.28 -5.26 27.08
CA THR A 486 -27.40 -5.08 28.53
C THR A 486 -28.67 -4.35 28.93
N GLY A 487 -29.46 -3.89 27.95
CA GLY A 487 -30.69 -3.12 28.11
C GLY A 487 -30.60 -1.65 27.65
N GLY A 488 -29.47 -1.22 27.08
CA GLY A 488 -29.28 0.14 26.57
C GLY A 488 -27.81 0.59 26.53
N TRP A 489 -27.51 1.65 25.77
CA TRP A 489 -26.14 2.15 25.55
C TRP A 489 -25.45 2.76 26.79
N GLN A 490 -26.23 2.99 27.85
CA GLN A 490 -25.77 3.48 29.15
C GLN A 490 -26.28 2.57 30.29
N ALA A 491 -26.79 1.36 29.96
CA ALA A 491 -27.24 0.37 30.94
C ALA A 491 -26.05 -0.52 31.36
N TRP A 492 -25.25 0.00 32.27
CA TRP A 492 -23.94 -0.56 32.60
C TRP A 492 -24.00 -1.86 33.41
N ARG A 493 -23.25 -2.89 32.99
CA ARG A 493 -23.01 -4.15 33.73
C ARG A 493 -21.52 -4.43 33.89
N THR A 494 -21.13 -5.03 35.01
CA THR A 494 -19.74 -5.51 35.21
C THR A 494 -19.69 -6.97 34.82
N ILE A 495 -18.94 -7.28 33.77
CA ILE A 495 -18.87 -8.61 33.17
C ILE A 495 -17.50 -9.21 33.55
N PRO A 496 -17.46 -10.32 34.31
CA PRO A 496 -16.22 -11.01 34.63
C PRO A 496 -15.76 -11.90 33.47
N GLY A 497 -14.45 -12.03 33.29
CA GLY A 497 -13.81 -12.95 32.37
C GLY A 497 -12.57 -13.59 32.99
N GLN A 498 -12.20 -14.77 32.50
CA GLN A 498 -10.93 -15.39 32.88
C GLN A 498 -9.82 -14.90 31.94
N ILE A 499 -8.61 -14.78 32.47
CA ILE A 499 -7.39 -14.55 31.69
C ILE A 499 -6.37 -15.64 31.99
N SER A 500 -5.50 -15.89 31.02
CA SER A 500 -4.24 -16.59 31.26
C SER A 500 -3.46 -15.84 32.33
N PRO A 501 -2.75 -16.52 33.25
CA PRO A 501 -1.96 -15.90 34.31
C PRO A 501 -1.06 -14.75 33.83
N VAL A 502 -1.22 -13.54 34.39
CA VAL A 502 -0.38 -12.35 34.10
C VAL A 502 0.22 -11.78 35.39
N ARG A 503 1.50 -11.38 35.36
CA ARG A 503 2.24 -10.74 36.46
C ARG A 503 3.25 -9.74 35.89
N GLY A 504 3.68 -8.75 36.68
CA GLY A 504 4.63 -7.72 36.24
C GLY A 504 3.97 -6.59 35.45
N VAL A 505 4.77 -5.77 34.77
CA VAL A 505 4.31 -4.55 34.08
C VAL A 505 4.18 -4.79 32.59
N HIS A 506 3.01 -4.50 32.03
CA HIS A 506 2.70 -4.74 30.61
C HIS A 506 1.88 -3.60 29.99
N ASP A 507 1.97 -3.45 28.68
CA ASP A 507 0.94 -2.71 27.95
C ASP A 507 -0.29 -3.60 27.76
N VAL A 508 -1.48 -3.09 28.08
CA VAL A 508 -2.74 -3.83 28.01
C VAL A 508 -3.62 -3.24 26.93
N TRP A 509 -4.23 -4.11 26.12
CA TRP A 509 -5.09 -3.72 25.02
C TRP A 509 -6.45 -4.40 25.14
N LEU A 510 -7.52 -3.64 24.92
CA LEU A 510 -8.85 -4.18 24.60
C LEU A 510 -9.04 -4.11 23.09
N THR A 511 -9.32 -5.23 22.45
CA THR A 511 -9.74 -5.29 21.04
C THR A 511 -11.17 -5.79 20.93
N PHE A 512 -11.90 -5.25 19.97
CA PHE A 512 -13.32 -5.49 19.81
C PHE A 512 -13.59 -6.25 18.51
N THR A 513 -14.18 -7.44 18.61
CA THR A 513 -14.46 -8.32 17.47
C THR A 513 -15.94 -8.65 17.39
N SER A 514 -16.57 -8.49 16.23
CA SER A 514 -17.95 -8.93 15.99
C SER A 514 -18.08 -9.50 14.57
N GLY A 515 -19.00 -10.45 14.39
CA GLY A 515 -19.36 -10.95 13.07
C GLY A 515 -20.15 -9.96 12.22
N GLN A 516 -20.45 -8.77 12.75
CA GLN A 516 -21.24 -7.73 12.10
C GLN A 516 -20.57 -6.34 12.20
N PRO A 517 -20.85 -5.41 11.28
CA PRO A 517 -20.19 -4.11 11.24
C PRO A 517 -20.83 -3.06 12.19
N LEU A 518 -21.93 -3.41 12.86
CA LEU A 518 -22.65 -2.49 13.74
C LEU A 518 -21.90 -2.28 15.06
N GLU A 519 -22.09 -1.10 15.65
CA GLU A 519 -21.72 -0.83 17.04
C GLU A 519 -22.43 -1.84 17.94
N TYR A 520 -21.69 -2.43 18.88
CA TYR A 520 -22.25 -3.46 19.74
C TYR A 520 -21.96 -3.26 21.22
N VAL A 521 -21.05 -2.36 21.60
CA VAL A 521 -20.70 -2.16 23.02
C VAL A 521 -20.15 -0.77 23.31
N ASN A 522 -20.33 -0.32 24.55
CA ASN A 522 -19.64 0.79 25.17
C ASN A 522 -18.87 0.26 26.39
N VAL A 523 -17.70 0.83 26.72
CA VAL A 523 -16.84 0.41 27.83
C VAL A 523 -16.52 1.60 28.73
N ALA A 524 -16.82 1.50 30.02
CA ALA A 524 -16.51 2.52 31.02
C ALA A 524 -15.17 2.26 31.74
N SER A 525 -14.87 1.01 32.06
CA SER A 525 -13.62 0.65 32.76
C SER A 525 -13.21 -0.81 32.57
N LEU A 526 -11.92 -1.08 32.79
CA LEU A 526 -11.30 -2.40 32.89
C LEU A 526 -10.54 -2.51 34.22
N ARG A 527 -10.59 -3.66 34.89
CA ARG A 527 -9.68 -3.97 36.01
C ARG A 527 -9.37 -5.47 36.08
N PHE A 528 -8.29 -5.84 36.77
CA PHE A 528 -7.81 -7.21 36.91
C PHE A 528 -7.91 -7.75 38.35
N GLY A 529 -8.06 -9.07 38.47
CA GLY A 529 -8.30 -9.82 39.71
C GLY A 529 -7.36 -10.99 39.89
#